data_AF-A0A938AY19-F1
#
_entry.id   AF-A0A938AY19-F1
#
_cell.length_a   1.000
_cell.length_b   1.000
_cell.length_c   1.000
_cell.angle_alpha   90.00
_cell.angle_beta   90.00
_cell.angle_gamma   90.00
#
_symmetry.space_group_name_H-M   'P 1'
#
loop_
_entity.id
_entity.type
_entity.pdbx_description
1 polymer ?
#
loop_
_entity_poly.entity_id
_entity_poly.type
_entity_poly.pdbx_seq_one_letter_code
_entity_poly.pdbx_strand_id
1 'polypeptide(L)'
;MASLTDYSGDFSPQLQLSEFSHDTLVRLLTVYSQLYIAMDGFWYLAVMERHGNEEALACDMRAWERVAKYEMKRLTEILNINGHF
;
A
#
# COMPACT_ATOMS: atom_id res chain seq x y z
N MET A 1 -1.72 -6.86 -28.17
CA MET A 1 -0.79 -7.74 -27.41
C MET A 1 -1.60 -8.39 -26.30
N ALA A 2 -1.41 -9.67 -26.05
CA ALA A 2 -2.03 -10.31 -24.88
C ALA A 2 -1.38 -9.72 -23.62
N SER A 3 -2.19 -9.31 -22.65
CA SER A 3 -1.70 -8.78 -21.37
C SER A 3 -1.23 -9.92 -20.48
N LEU A 4 -0.19 -9.67 -19.67
CA LEU A 4 0.41 -10.66 -18.79
C LEU A 4 -0.54 -11.01 -17.64
N THR A 5 -0.79 -12.29 -17.42
CA THR A 5 -1.60 -12.79 -16.28
C THR A 5 -0.76 -13.14 -15.06
N ASP A 6 0.54 -13.31 -15.26
CA ASP A 6 1.54 -13.67 -14.27
C ASP A 6 2.95 -13.28 -14.78
N TYR A 7 3.99 -13.64 -14.04
CA TYR A 7 5.40 -13.39 -14.38
C TYR A 7 6.22 -14.69 -14.38
N SER A 8 5.64 -15.78 -14.90
CA SER A 8 6.30 -17.10 -14.96
C SER A 8 7.28 -17.27 -16.13
N GLY A 9 7.35 -16.29 -17.04
CA GLY A 9 8.23 -16.29 -18.21
C GLY A 9 9.64 -15.75 -17.95
N ASP A 10 10.34 -15.43 -19.04
CA ASP A 10 11.69 -14.87 -18.99
C ASP A 10 11.72 -13.52 -18.27
N PHE A 11 12.83 -13.24 -17.61
CA PHE A 11 13.06 -11.95 -16.96
C PHE A 11 13.04 -10.80 -17.97
N SER A 12 12.12 -9.85 -17.78
CA SER A 12 12.00 -8.62 -18.54
C SER A 12 12.47 -7.43 -17.70
N PRO A 13 13.68 -6.88 -17.94
CA PRO A 13 14.20 -5.74 -17.18
C PRO A 13 13.46 -4.43 -17.46
N GLN A 14 12.66 -4.36 -18.53
CA GLN A 14 11.88 -3.19 -18.91
C GLN A 14 10.37 -3.37 -18.67
N LEU A 15 9.97 -4.39 -17.89
CA LEU A 15 8.57 -4.65 -17.57
C LEU A 15 7.90 -3.42 -16.95
N GLN A 16 6.77 -3.00 -17.53
CA GLN A 16 5.89 -1.98 -16.98
C GLN A 16 4.65 -2.62 -16.37
N LEU A 17 4.15 -2.08 -15.25
CA LEU A 17 2.93 -2.58 -14.61
C LEU A 17 1.72 -2.58 -15.57
N SER A 18 1.66 -1.63 -16.50
CA SER A 18 0.61 -1.55 -17.52
C SER A 18 0.57 -2.73 -18.49
N GLU A 19 1.60 -3.58 -18.52
CA GLU A 19 1.64 -4.80 -19.36
C GLU A 19 0.84 -5.96 -18.75
N PHE A 20 0.55 -5.90 -17.44
CA PHE A 20 -0.32 -6.88 -16.79
C PHE A 20 -1.79 -6.67 -17.15
N SER A 21 -2.56 -7.76 -17.11
CA SER A 21 -4.00 -7.70 -17.28
C SER A 21 -4.64 -6.92 -16.12
N HIS A 22 -5.77 -6.27 -16.39
CA HIS A 22 -6.54 -5.54 -15.37
C HIS A 22 -6.82 -6.39 -14.13
N ASP A 23 -7.25 -7.63 -14.33
CA ASP A 23 -7.54 -8.59 -13.27
C ASP A 23 -6.30 -8.92 -12.42
N THR A 24 -5.14 -9.05 -13.06
CA THR A 24 -3.86 -9.22 -12.34
C THR A 24 -3.49 -8.00 -11.53
N LEU A 25 -3.65 -6.80 -12.10
CA LEU A 25 -3.40 -5.54 -11.40
C LEU A 25 -4.34 -5.35 -10.20
N VAL A 26 -5.63 -5.69 -10.34
CA VAL A 26 -6.60 -5.63 -9.23
C VAL A 26 -6.22 -6.59 -8.11
N ARG A 27 -5.86 -7.84 -8.43
CA ARG A 27 -5.39 -8.81 -7.43
C ARG A 27 -4.12 -8.31 -6.74
N LEU A 28 -3.17 -7.78 -7.51
CA LEU A 28 -1.91 -7.27 -6.98
C LEU A 28 -2.15 -6.11 -6.01
N LEU A 29 -2.97 -5.12 -6.40
CA LEU A 29 -3.33 -3.99 -5.54
C LEU A 29 -4.06 -4.44 -4.27
N THR A 30 -4.96 -5.42 -4.39
CA THR A 30 -5.68 -5.99 -3.25
C THR A 30 -4.73 -6.66 -2.25
N VAL A 31 -3.74 -7.42 -2.73
CA VAL A 31 -2.74 -8.03 -1.86
C VAL A 31 -1.86 -6.97 -1.20
N TYR A 32 -1.37 -5.98 -1.96
CA TYR A 32 -0.53 -4.93 -1.40
C TYR A 32 -1.25 -4.04 -0.39
N SER A 33 -2.56 -3.77 -0.56
CA SER A 33 -3.32 -3.02 0.45
C SER A 33 -3.46 -3.78 1.76
N GLN A 34 -3.63 -5.11 1.70
CA GLN A 34 -3.63 -5.96 2.89
C GLN A 34 -2.24 -6.03 3.55
N LEU A 35 -1.18 -6.20 2.76
CA LEU A 35 0.19 -6.24 3.24
C LEU A 35 0.62 -4.92 3.89
N TYR A 36 0.15 -3.78 3.37
CA TYR A 36 0.42 -2.46 3.95
C TYR A 36 -0.08 -2.37 5.40
N ILE A 37 -1.34 -2.76 5.64
CA ILE A 37 -1.93 -2.78 6.99
C ILE A 37 -1.27 -3.84 7.87
N ALA A 38 -0.96 -5.02 7.31
CA ALA A 38 -0.27 -6.07 8.07
C ALA A 38 1.14 -5.63 8.51
N MET A 39 1.88 -4.95 7.63
CA MET A 39 3.21 -4.42 7.93
C MET A 39 3.17 -3.42 9.08
N ASP A 40 2.18 -2.52 9.07
CA ASP A 40 1.94 -1.58 10.17
C ASP A 40 1.71 -2.30 11.50
N GLY A 41 0.84 -3.33 11.50
CA GLY A 41 0.62 -4.18 12.67
C GLY A 41 1.88 -4.91 13.16
N PHE A 42 2.70 -5.46 12.25
CA PHE A 42 3.96 -6.10 12.63
C PHE A 42 4.96 -5.09 13.21
N TRP A 43 5.02 -3.89 12.66
CA TRP A 43 5.86 -2.82 13.19
C TRP A 43 5.40 -2.40 14.60
N TYR A 44 4.09 -2.22 14.80
CA TYR A 44 3.50 -1.96 16.12
C TYR A 44 3.91 -3.02 17.14
N LEU A 45 3.73 -4.30 16.81
CA LEU A 45 4.07 -5.41 17.69
C LEU A 45 5.57 -5.41 18.04
N ALA A 46 6.44 -5.15 17.06
CA ALA A 46 7.88 -5.09 17.29
C ALA A 46 8.29 -3.95 18.24
N VAL A 47 7.61 -2.80 18.19
CA VAL A 47 7.82 -1.69 19.14
C VAL A 47 7.25 -2.05 20.51
N MET A 48 6.04 -2.61 20.55
CA MET A 48 5.34 -3.00 21.78
C MET A 48 6.15 -4.02 22.59
N GLU A 49 6.74 -5.02 21.94
CA GLU A 49 7.58 -6.03 22.59
C GLU A 49 8.82 -5.44 23.27
N ARG A 50 9.34 -4.31 22.77
CA ARG A 50 10.57 -3.69 23.29
C ARG A 50 10.32 -2.56 24.28
N HIS A 51 9.24 -1.81 24.08
CA HIS A 51 9.00 -0.54 24.75
C HIS A 51 7.64 -0.45 25.46
N GLY A 52 6.82 -1.50 25.36
CA GLY A 52 5.48 -1.53 25.94
C GLY A 52 4.43 -0.86 25.07
N ASN A 53 3.17 -1.06 25.46
CA ASN A 53 2.01 -0.68 24.65
C ASN A 53 1.84 0.85 24.50
N GLU A 54 2.17 1.62 25.53
CA GLU A 54 2.01 3.08 25.50
C GLU A 54 2.92 3.74 24.45
N GLU A 55 4.20 3.36 24.42
CA GLU A 55 5.15 3.87 23.41
C GLU A 55 4.79 3.39 22.00
N ALA A 56 4.38 2.12 21.86
CA ALA A 56 3.94 1.58 20.57
C ALA A 56 2.75 2.35 20.00
N LEU A 57 1.73 2.63 20.82
CA LEU A 57 0.57 3.40 20.42
C LEU A 57 0.92 4.86 20.08
N ALA A 58 1.78 5.50 20.86
CA ALA A 58 2.23 6.86 20.57
C ALA A 58 2.97 6.94 19.22
N CYS A 59 3.80 5.94 18.94
CA CYS A 59 4.52 5.77 17.70
C CYS A 59 3.56 5.54 16.51
N ASP A 60 2.59 4.65 16.66
CA ASP A 60 1.55 4.33 15.69
C ASP A 60 0.69 5.54 15.32
N MET A 61 0.14 6.23 16.32
CA MET A 61 -0.65 7.45 16.12
C MET A 61 0.16 8.51 15.36
N ARG A 62 1.43 8.72 15.75
CA ARG A 62 2.30 9.71 15.08
C ARG A 62 2.59 9.33 13.62
N ALA A 63 2.74 8.04 13.32
CA ALA A 63 2.93 7.57 11.95
C ALA A 63 1.66 7.81 11.11
N TRP A 64 0.50 7.38 11.63
CA TRP A 64 -0.80 7.52 10.96
C TRP A 64 -1.23 8.98 10.76
N GLU A 65 -1.03 9.86 11.75
CA GLU A 65 -1.29 11.30 11.62
C GLU A 65 -0.52 11.97 10.49
N ARG A 66 0.70 11.48 10.21
CA ARG A 66 1.54 11.98 9.13
C ARG A 66 1.10 11.38 7.81
N VAL A 67 1.05 10.06 7.69
CA VAL A 67 0.82 9.39 6.41
C VAL A 67 -0.59 9.63 5.87
N ALA A 68 -1.62 9.66 6.72
CA ALA A 68 -3.00 9.83 6.29
C ALA A 68 -3.22 11.11 5.48
N LYS A 69 -2.55 12.22 5.85
CA LYS A 69 -2.64 13.48 5.11
C LYS A 69 -2.02 13.37 3.71
N TYR A 70 -0.88 12.70 3.58
CA TYR A 70 -0.21 12.48 2.30
C TYR A 70 -0.98 11.49 1.43
N GLU A 71 -1.46 10.40 2.02
CA GLU A 71 -2.26 9.38 1.35
C GLU A 71 -3.55 9.98 0.81
N MET A 72 -4.34 10.66 1.65
CA MET A 72 -5.58 11.30 1.21
C MET A 72 -5.33 12.29 0.08
N LYS A 73 -4.35 13.18 0.22
CA LYS A 73 -4.00 14.13 -0.84
C LYS A 73 -3.69 13.40 -2.16
N ARG A 74 -2.78 12.43 -2.15
CA ARG A 74 -2.36 11.72 -3.36
C ARG A 74 -3.49 10.91 -3.99
N LEU A 75 -4.30 10.23 -3.18
CA LEU A 75 -5.44 9.46 -3.66
C LEU A 75 -6.49 10.38 -4.29
N THR A 76 -6.80 11.52 -3.66
CA THR A 76 -7.73 12.49 -4.24
C THR A 76 -7.23 13.06 -5.56
N GLU A 77 -5.93 13.36 -5.68
CA GLU A 77 -5.31 13.82 -6.93
C GLU A 77 -5.39 12.76 -8.04
N ILE A 78 -5.01 11.51 -7.74
CA ILE A 78 -5.01 10.41 -8.70
C ILE A 78 -6.43 10.07 -9.19
N LEU A 79 -7.41 10.09 -8.27
CA LEU A 79 -8.80 9.75 -8.58
C LEU A 79 -9.62 10.97 -9.03
N ASN A 80 -9.01 12.16 -9.12
CA ASN A 80 -9.67 13.42 -9.43
C ASN A 80 -10.92 13.67 -8.55
N ILE A 81 -10.81 13.35 -7.26
CA ILE A 81 -11.87 13.58 -6.29
C ILE A 81 -11.85 15.06 -5.90
N ASN A 82 -12.86 15.79 -6.36
CA ASN A 82 -13.10 17.18 -5.99
C ASN A 82 -14.31 17.23 -5.05
N GLY A 83 -14.24 18.03 -3.99
CA GLY A 83 -15.38 18.23 -3.09
C GLY A 83 -16.50 18.95 -3.82
N HIS A 84 -17.52 18.22 -4.27
CA HIS A 84 -18.80 18.81 -4.65
C HIS A 84 -19.58 19.05 -3.36
N PHE A 85 -19.50 20.28 -2.84
CA PHE A 85 -20.35 20.76 -1.76
C PHE A 85 -21.58 21.48 -2.33
#